data_AF-A0A849TGV1-F1
#
_entry.id   AF-A0A849TGV1-F1
#
_cell.length_a   1.000
_cell.length_b   1.000
_cell.length_c   1.000
_cell.angle_alpha   90.00
_cell.angle_beta   90.00
_cell.angle_gamma   90.00
#
_symmetry.space_group_name_H-M   'P 1'
#
loop_
_entity.id
_entity.type
_entity.pdbx_description
1 polymer ?
#
loop_
_entity_poly.entity_id
_entity_poly.type
_entity_poly.pdbx_seq_one_letter_code
_entity_poly.pdbx_strand_id
1 'polypeptide(L)' 'MFLIWSNEHRAWWKPGRCGYTADIAQAGLYTAEAANAICEDATMNWHQAPNEIPVRVADLPDAAQLAALTFIKSVADAT' A
#
# COMPACT_ATOMS: atom_id res chain seq x y z
N MET A 1 -6.22 2.79 11.38
CA MET A 1 -4.89 2.16 11.20
C MET A 1 -4.52 2.21 9.74
N PHE A 2 -3.24 2.40 9.46
CA PHE A 2 -2.68 2.57 8.12
C PHE A 2 -1.51 1.62 7.91
N LEU A 3 -1.35 1.17 6.68
CA LEU A 3 -0.11 0.63 6.13
C LEU A 3 0.56 1.71 5.29
N ILE A 4 1.84 1.53 4.95
CA ILE A 4 2.56 2.45 4.05
C ILE A 4 3.14 1.64 2.90
N TRP A 5 2.70 1.96 1.68
CA TRP A 5 3.25 1.42 0.45
C TRP A 5 4.37 2.32 -0.05
N SER A 6 5.52 1.74 -0.38
CA SER A 6 6.58 2.44 -1.10
C SER A 6 6.48 2.12 -2.59
N ASN A 7 6.22 3.14 -3.42
CA ASN A 7 6.28 3.03 -4.87
C ASN A 7 7.72 2.82 -5.37
N GLU A 8 8.71 3.42 -4.70
CA GLU A 8 10.13 3.28 -5.03
C GLU A 8 10.61 1.83 -4.84
N HIS A 9 10.28 1.23 -3.69
CA HIS A 9 10.70 -0.13 -3.35
C HIS A 9 9.71 -1.22 -3.75
N ARG A 10 8.51 -0.82 -4.21
CA ARG A 10 7.40 -1.72 -4.57
C ARG A 10 7.07 -2.70 -3.44
N ALA A 11 7.02 -2.19 -2.22
CA ALA A 11 6.92 -2.99 -1.01
C ALA A 11 6.28 -2.20 0.14
N TRP A 12 5.86 -2.92 1.18
CA TRP A 12 5.31 -2.35 2.41
C TRP A 12 6.42 -1.97 3.39
N TRP A 13 6.24 -0.87 4.11
CA TRP A 13 7.08 -0.55 5.27
C TRP A 13 6.91 -1.59 6.38
N LYS A 14 8.03 -2.07 6.92
CA LYS A 14 8.04 -2.93 8.12
C LYS A 14 7.86 -2.09 9.40
N PRO A 15 7.33 -2.70 10.48
CA PRO A 15 7.20 -2.03 11.77
C PRO A 15 8.51 -1.39 12.24
N GLY A 16 8.41 -0.27 12.95
CA GLY A 16 9.57 0.38 13.57
C GLY A 16 10.55 1.04 12.59
N ARG A 17 10.12 1.31 11.34
CA ARG A 17 10.97 1.92 10.29
C ARG A 17 12.13 1.00 9.83
N CYS A 18 11.99 -0.31 9.98
CA CYS A 18 13.05 -1.28 9.69
C CYS A 18 12.91 -1.93 8.29
N GLY A 19 13.06 -1.14 7.24
CA GLY A 19 13.11 -1.62 5.85
C GLY A 19 11.74 -2.03 5.30
N TYR A 20 11.77 -2.87 4.26
CA TYR A 20 10.61 -3.16 3.40
C TYR A 20 10.29 -4.65 3.32
N THR A 21 9.03 -4.99 3.03
CA THR A 21 8.56 -6.36 2.83
C THR A 21 7.53 -6.43 1.70
N ALA A 22 7.57 -7.49 0.89
CA ALA A 22 6.53 -7.77 -0.09
C ALA A 22 5.27 -8.40 0.56
N ASP A 23 5.42 -8.98 1.74
CA ASP A 23 4.34 -9.63 2.48
C ASP A 23 3.59 -8.61 3.36
N ILE A 24 2.33 -8.33 3.02
CA ILE A 24 1.47 -7.39 3.75
C ILE A 24 1.23 -7.83 5.19
N ALA A 25 1.28 -9.13 5.50
CA ALA A 25 1.13 -9.63 6.86
C ALA A 25 2.32 -9.25 7.77
N GLN A 26 3.45 -8.88 7.18
CA GLN A 26 4.65 -8.39 7.89
C GLN A 26 4.76 -6.87 7.88
N ALA A 27 3.79 -6.16 7.31
CA ALA A 27 3.78 -4.70 7.23
C ALA A 27 3.53 -4.07 8.61
N GLY A 28 4.07 -2.86 8.81
CA GLY A 28 3.79 -2.06 9.99
C GLY A 28 2.39 -1.48 9.97
N LEU A 29 1.73 -1.47 11.13
CA LEU A 29 0.48 -0.74 11.36
C LEU A 29 0.79 0.58 12.06
N TYR A 30 0.29 1.66 11.47
CA TYR A 30 0.53 3.03 11.94
C TYR A 30 -0.79 3.74 12.25
N THR A 31 -0.73 4.68 13.20
CA THR A 31 -1.81 5.66 13.36
C THR A 31 -1.82 6.62 12.16
N ALA A 32 -2.87 7.43 12.03
CA ALA A 32 -2.94 8.42 10.96
C ALA A 32 -1.77 9.41 11.06
N GLU A 33 -1.48 9.87 12.29
CA GLU A 33 -0.43 10.83 12.59
C GLU A 33 0.95 10.25 12.26
N ALA A 34 1.21 9.01 12.67
CA ALA A 34 2.48 8.33 12.39
C ALA A 34 2.67 8.07 10.89
N ALA A 35 1.62 7.68 10.18
CA ALA A 35 1.66 7.46 8.74
C ALA A 35 1.91 8.78 7.98
N ASN A 36 1.22 9.86 8.36
CA ASN A 36 1.42 11.19 7.78
C ASN A 36 2.85 11.68 8.02
N ALA A 37 3.37 11.57 9.25
CA ALA A 37 4.75 11.97 9.57
C ALA A 37 5.82 11.15 8.83
N ILE A 38 5.49 9.95 8.34
CA ILE A 38 6.40 9.17 7.46
C ILE A 38 6.28 9.63 6.01
N CYS A 39 5.07 9.94 5.54
CA CYS A 39 4.80 10.29 4.15
C CYS A 39 4.92 11.80 3.85
N GLU A 40 5.14 12.65 4.85
CA GLU A 40 5.24 14.11 4.68
C GLU A 40 6.42 14.50 3.78
N ASP A 41 7.50 13.72 3.82
CA ASP A 41 8.68 13.89 2.96
C ASP A 41 8.51 13.23 1.57
N ALA A 42 7.39 12.55 1.32
CA ALA A 42 7.14 11.91 0.03
C ALA A 42 6.99 12.98 -1.07
N THR A 43 7.65 12.77 -2.21
CA THR A 43 7.56 13.68 -3.36
C THR A 43 6.13 13.70 -3.90
N MET A 44 5.28 14.65 -3.49
CA MET A 44 3.94 14.78 -4.04
C MET A 44 3.93 15.79 -5.19
N ASN A 45 3.80 15.29 -6.43
CA ASN A 45 3.52 16.13 -7.58
C ASN A 45 2.47 15.48 -8.48
N TRP A 46 1.68 16.28 -9.20
CA TRP A 46 0.60 15.75 -10.05
C TRP A 46 1.09 14.97 -11.29
N HIS A 47 2.40 14.92 -11.52
CA HIS A 47 3.04 14.24 -12.65
C HIS A 47 3.80 12.97 -12.23
N GLN A 48 3.94 12.71 -10.93
CA GLN A 48 4.73 11.64 -10.35
C GLN A 48 4.02 11.17 -9.09
N ALA A 49 3.70 9.88 -9.06
CA ALA A 49 3.14 9.27 -7.86
C ALA A 49 4.11 9.49 -6.67
N PRO A 50 3.58 9.77 -5.47
CA PRO A 50 4.41 9.92 -4.29
C PRO A 50 5.19 8.63 -3.99
N ASN A 51 6.39 8.78 -3.45
CA ASN A 51 7.25 7.64 -3.13
C ASN A 51 6.62 6.76 -2.03
N GLU A 52 5.92 7.37 -1.08
CA GLU A 52 5.18 6.70 -0.01
C GLU A 52 3.69 7.05 -0.05
N ILE A 53 2.84 6.04 0.14
CA ILE A 53 1.38 6.20 0.16
C ILE A 53 0.84 5.59 1.46
N PRO A 54 0.16 6.38 2.31
CA PRO A 54 -0.58 5.83 3.43
C PRO A 54 -1.84 5.14 2.91
N VAL A 55 -1.99 3.84 3.20
CA VAL A 55 -3.13 3.01 2.81
C VAL A 55 -3.96 2.70 4.06
N ARG A 56 -5.23 3.11 4.07
CA ARG A 56 -6.13 2.77 5.19
C ARG A 56 -6.40 1.28 5.15
N VAL A 57 -6.26 0.62 6.31
CA VAL A 57 -6.56 -0.81 6.44
C VAL A 57 -8.02 -1.12 6.08
N ALA A 58 -8.94 -0.19 6.39
CA ALA A 58 -10.36 -0.34 6.06
C ALA A 58 -10.66 -0.27 4.55
N ASP A 59 -9.73 0.24 3.73
CA ASP A 59 -9.87 0.30 2.27
C ASP A 59 -9.21 -0.91 1.58
N LEU A 60 -8.55 -1.79 2.34
CA LEU A 60 -7.99 -3.02 1.77
C LEU A 60 -9.12 -3.97 1.39
N PRO A 61 -9.00 -4.64 0.24
CA PRO A 61 -10.02 -5.56 -0.18
C PRO A 61 -10.09 -6.76 0.77
N ASP A 62 -11.31 -7.18 1.09
CA ASP A 62 -11.50 -8.47 1.74
C ASP A 62 -11.22 -9.63 0.77
N ALA A 63 -11.20 -10.85 1.28
CA ALA A 63 -10.92 -12.04 0.48
C ALA A 63 -11.91 -12.22 -0.68
N ALA A 64 -13.18 -11.82 -0.51
CA ALA A 64 -14.19 -11.91 -1.56
C ALA A 64 -13.95 -10.86 -2.65
N GLN A 65 -13.59 -9.63 -2.27
CA GLN A 65 -13.23 -8.55 -3.19
C GLN A 65 -11.97 -8.89 -4.01
N LEU A 66 -10.96 -9.51 -3.39
CA LEU A 66 -9.77 -10.00 -4.08
C LEU A 66 -10.11 -11.10 -5.10
N ALA A 67 -10.99 -12.04 -4.74
CA ALA A 67 -11.43 -13.09 -5.65
C ALA A 67 -12.18 -12.52 -6.87
N ALA A 68 -13.05 -11.53 -6.66
CA ALA A 68 -13.79 -10.85 -7.73
C ALA A 68 -12.86 -10.10 -8.69
N LEU A 69 -11.83 -9.41 -8.18
CA LEU A 69 -10.84 -8.70 -8.99
C LEU A 69 -10.01 -9.66 -9.85
N THR A 70 -9.67 -10.83 -9.32
CA THR A 70 -8.92 -11.86 -10.05
C THR A 70 -9.75 -12.44 -11.21
N PHE A 71 -11.05 -12.64 -10.97
CA PHE A 71 -11.98 -13.11 -12.00
C PHE A 71 -12.06 -12.11 -13.16
N ILE A 72 -12.26 -10.82 -12.90
CA ILE A 72 -12.34 -9.78 -13.95
C ILE A 72 -11.07 -9.75 -14.81
N LYS A 73 -9.88 -9.86 -14.21
CA LYS A 73 -8.61 -9.85 -14.95
C LYS A 73 -8.49 -11.04 -15.91
N SER A 74 -8.92 -12.24 -15.49
CA SER A 74 -8.90 -13.43 -16.35
C SER A 74 -9.82 -13.34 -17.58
N VAL A 75 -10.91 -12.58 -17.48
CA VAL A 75 -11.82 -12.35 -18.61
C VAL A 75 -11.25 -11.28 -19.55
N ALA A 76 -10.60 -10.25 -19.01
CA ALA A 76 -9.98 -9.19 -19.79
C ALA A 76 -8.77 -9.67 -20.62
N ASP A 77 -7.97 -10.60 -20.10
CA ASP A 77 -6.80 -11.16 -20.79
C ASP A 77 -7.15 -12.25 -21.83
N ALA A 78 -8.43 -12.65 -21.94
CA ALA A 78 -8.92 -13.69 -22.84
C ALA A 78 -9.54 -13.16 -24.15
N THR A 79 -9.38 -11.86 -24.45
CA THR A 79 -9.92 -11.18 -25.65
C THR A 79 -8.81 -10.47 -26.42
#